data_AF-A0A6N7QX01-F1
#
_entry.id   AF-A0A6N7QX01-F1
#
_cell.length_a   1.000
_cell.length_b   1.000
_cell.length_c   1.000
_cell.angle_alpha   90.00
_cell.angle_beta   90.00
_cell.angle_gamma   90.00
#
_symmetry.space_group_name_H-M   'P 1'
#
loop_
_entity.id
_entity.type
_entity.pdbx_description
1 polymer ?
#
loop_
_entity_poly.entity_id
_entity_poly.type
_entity_poly.pdbx_seq_one_letter_code
_entity_poly.pdbx_strand_id
1 'polypeptide(L)'
;MKKKASIDEITVACFSLTLVFIILAWQNQSTLLGVIALASLSINLFIEAWKEWKKGHSYFFSQFILRGIGILGIMALILFL
;
A
#
# COMPACT_ATOMS: atom_id res chain seq x y z
N MET A 1 9.71 8.53 28.07
CA MET A 1 9.40 9.27 26.83
C MET A 1 8.91 8.29 25.78
N LYS A 2 7.64 8.36 25.35
CA LYS A 2 7.13 7.48 24.27
C LYS A 2 7.71 7.97 22.94
N LYS A 3 8.76 7.32 22.42
CA LYS A 3 9.22 7.51 21.04
C LYS A 3 8.07 7.10 20.12
N LYS A 4 7.40 8.08 19.50
CA LYS A 4 6.43 7.79 18.44
C LYS A 4 7.23 7.33 17.23
N ALA A 5 6.87 6.20 16.64
CA ALA A 5 7.46 5.73 15.39
C ALA A 5 7.26 6.80 14.32
N SER A 6 8.29 7.04 13.52
CA SER A 6 8.17 7.94 12.36
C SER A 6 7.22 7.32 11.35
N ILE A 7 6.48 8.17 10.60
CA ILE A 7 5.65 7.71 9.49
C ILE A 7 6.50 6.90 8.49
N ASP A 8 7.76 7.30 8.29
CA ASP A 8 8.72 6.60 7.44
C ASP A 8 9.02 5.16 7.92
N GLU A 9 9.17 4.96 9.23
CA GLU A 9 9.41 3.63 9.79
C GLU A 9 8.20 2.72 9.60
N ILE A 10 6.98 3.28 9.73
CA ILE A 10 5.72 2.56 9.51
C ILE A 10 5.56 2.19 8.03
N THR A 11 5.82 3.12 7.11
CA THR A 11 5.79 2.90 5.66
C THR A 11 6.78 1.80 5.25
N VAL A 12 8.02 1.84 5.75
CA VAL A 12 9.03 0.81 5.45
C VAL A 12 8.61 -0.56 5.99
N ALA A 13 8.07 -0.62 7.21
CA ALA A 13 7.59 -1.88 7.78
C ALA A 13 6.39 -2.44 6.97
N CYS A 14 5.46 -1.58 6.58
CA CYS A 14 4.29 -1.96 5.76
C CYS A 14 4.72 -2.43 4.36
N PHE A 15 5.68 -1.76 3.74
CA PHE A 15 6.26 -2.17 2.46
C PHE A 15 6.98 -3.52 2.56
N SER A 16 7.73 -3.75 3.64
CA SER A 16 8.41 -5.02 3.90
C SER A 16 7.42 -6.17 4.06
N LEU A 17 6.33 -5.95 4.82
CA LEU A 17 5.23 -6.92 4.94
C LEU A 17 4.55 -7.20 3.59
N THR A 18 4.33 -6.15 2.80
CA THR A 18 3.76 -6.26 1.45
C THR A 18 4.62 -7.18 0.58
N LEU A 19 5.95 -7.00 0.58
CA LEU A 19 6.87 -7.87 -0.15
C LEU A 19 6.79 -9.33 0.30
N VAL A 20 6.72 -9.58 1.61
CA VAL A 20 6.55 -10.94 2.16
C VAL A 20 5.26 -11.57 1.64
N PHE A 21 4.14 -10.84 1.65
CA PHE A 21 2.88 -11.36 1.12
C PHE A 21 2.93 -11.63 -0.38
N ILE A 22 3.63 -10.80 -1.18
CA ILE A 22 3.82 -11.05 -2.61
C ILE A 22 4.57 -12.37 -2.82
N ILE A 23 5.66 -12.60 -2.09
CA ILE A 23 6.46 -13.83 -2.22
C ILE A 23 5.62 -15.04 -1.81
N LEU A 24 4.88 -14.95 -0.69
CA LEU A 24 4.01 -16.04 -0.23
C LEU A 24 2.86 -16.30 -1.20
N ALA A 25 2.27 -15.26 -1.78
CA ALA A 25 1.23 -15.39 -2.81
C ALA A 25 1.77 -16.11 -4.05
N TRP A 26 2.99 -15.76 -4.49
CA TRP A 26 3.65 -16.39 -5.62
C TRP A 26 3.97 -17.87 -5.36
N GLN A 27 4.56 -18.18 -4.21
CA GLN A 27 4.93 -19.56 -3.85
C GLN A 27 3.71 -20.47 -3.70
N ASN A 28 2.62 -19.96 -3.12
CA ASN A 28 1.41 -20.75 -2.87
C ASN A 28 0.39 -20.64 -4.01
N GLN A 29 0.68 -19.89 -5.08
CA GLN A 29 -0.27 -19.59 -6.17
C GLN A 29 -1.63 -19.11 -5.64
N SER A 30 -1.62 -18.37 -4.52
CA SER A 30 -2.83 -18.01 -3.79
C SER A 30 -3.27 -16.60 -4.16
N THR A 31 -4.38 -16.51 -4.89
CA THR A 31 -5.01 -15.23 -5.27
C THR A 31 -5.38 -14.40 -4.04
N LEU A 32 -5.85 -15.05 -2.96
CA LEU A 32 -6.24 -14.36 -1.73
C LEU A 32 -5.05 -13.69 -1.04
N LEU A 33 -3.89 -14.35 -0.96
CA LEU A 33 -2.66 -13.74 -0.47
C LEU A 33 -2.20 -12.58 -1.38
N GLY A 34 -2.37 -12.71 -2.69
CA GLY A 34 -2.11 -11.62 -3.65
C GLY A 34 -3.00 -10.41 -3.41
N VAL A 35 -4.29 -10.61 -3.14
CA VAL A 35 -5.23 -9.52 -2.81
C VAL A 35 -4.86 -8.85 -1.48
N ILE A 36 -4.44 -9.62 -0.47
CA ILE A 36 -3.94 -9.06 0.80
C ILE A 36 -2.68 -8.22 0.57
N ALA A 37 -1.76 -8.68 -0.28
CA ALA A 37 -0.57 -7.91 -0.65
C ALA A 37 -0.95 -6.60 -1.36
N LEU A 38 -1.87 -6.63 -2.31
CA LEU A 38 -2.37 -5.43 -3.00
C LEU A 38 -3.06 -4.46 -2.03
N ALA A 39 -3.85 -4.97 -1.07
CA ALA A 39 -4.47 -4.15 -0.04
C ALA A 39 -3.41 -3.44 0.83
N SER A 40 -2.37 -4.17 1.24
CA SER A 40 -1.24 -3.63 2.00
C SER A 40 -0.48 -2.56 1.20
N LEU A 41 -0.26 -2.79 -0.10
CA LEU A 41 0.36 -1.81 -0.99
C LEU A 41 -0.48 -0.54 -1.14
N SER A 42 -1.80 -0.69 -1.27
CA SER A 42 -2.73 0.43 -1.36
C SER A 42 -2.70 1.29 -0.09
N ILE A 43 -2.72 0.67 1.09
CA ILE A 43 -2.56 1.36 2.38
C ILE A 43 -1.25 2.15 2.42
N ASN A 44 -0.15 1.56 1.96
CA ASN A 44 1.15 2.23 1.93
C ASN A 44 1.12 3.50 1.07
N LEU A 45 0.47 3.45 -0.09
CA LEU A 45 0.30 4.61 -0.97
C LEU A 45 -0.59 5.69 -0.36
N PHE A 46 -1.64 5.33 0.38
CA PHE A 46 -2.46 6.31 1.08
C PHE A 46 -1.70 7.00 2.23
N ILE A 47 -0.81 6.27 2.92
CA ILE A 47 0.07 6.86 3.94
C ILE A 47 1.05 7.84 3.30
N GLU A 48 1.66 7.48 2.16
CA GLU A 48 2.54 8.38 1.39
C GLU A 48 1.78 9.60 0.86
N ALA A 49 0.56 9.42 0.34
CA ALA A 49 -0.31 10.52 -0.05
C ALA A 49 -0.55 11.47 1.13
N TRP A 50 -0.92 10.95 2.31
CA TRP A 50 -1.14 11.77 3.50
C TRP A 50 0.13 12.54 3.92
N LYS A 51 1.30 11.92 3.79
CA LYS A 51 2.59 12.57 4.05
C LYS A 51 2.84 13.73 3.09
N GLU A 52 2.62 13.54 1.80
CA GLU A 52 2.80 14.58 0.78
C GLU A 52 1.77 15.71 0.89
N TRP A 53 0.53 15.38 1.29
CA TRP A 53 -0.49 16.37 1.61
C TRP A 53 -0.05 17.28 2.75
N LYS A 54 0.52 16.71 3.82
CA LYS A 54 1.08 17.51 4.94
C LYS A 54 2.24 18.41 4.53
N LYS A 55 3.00 18.04 3.49
CA LYS A 55 4.09 18.87 2.95
C LYS A 55 3.60 19.94 1.97
N GLY A 56 2.31 19.94 1.59
CA GLY A 56 1.74 20.85 0.60
C GLY A 56 2.04 20.47 -0.85
N HIS A 57 2.57 19.27 -1.11
CA HIS A 57 2.91 18.82 -2.46
C HIS A 57 1.71 18.19 -3.16
N SER A 58 0.84 19.04 -3.72
CA SER A 58 -0.43 18.63 -4.35
C SER A 58 -0.27 17.67 -5.54
N TYR A 59 0.82 17.79 -6.30
CA TYR A 59 1.11 16.90 -7.44
C TYR A 59 1.41 15.47 -6.99
N PHE A 60 2.35 15.31 -6.04
CA PHE A 60 2.71 13.99 -5.51
C PHE A 60 1.54 13.36 -4.75
N PHE A 61 0.78 14.14 -3.99
CA PHE A 61 -0.46 13.69 -3.36
C PHE A 61 -1.42 13.06 -4.37
N SER A 62 -1.72 13.77 -5.45
CA SER A 62 -2.65 13.30 -6.48
C SER A 62 -2.17 12.02 -7.16
N GLN A 63 -0.86 11.90 -7.41
CA GLN A 63 -0.28 10.67 -7.97
C GLN A 63 -0.43 9.47 -7.03
N PHE A 64 -0.16 9.64 -5.74
CA PHE A 64 -0.28 8.56 -4.77
C PHE A 64 -1.74 8.11 -4.57
N ILE A 65 -2.68 9.06 -4.51
CA ILE A 65 -4.11 8.74 -4.47
C ILE A 65 -4.55 7.99 -5.72
N LEU A 66 -4.17 8.46 -6.91
CA LEU A 66 -4.55 7.81 -8.16
C LEU A 66 -4.03 6.37 -8.23
N ARG A 67 -2.77 6.13 -7.81
CA ARG A 67 -2.20 4.78 -7.74
C ARG A 67 -2.92 3.90 -6.71
N GLY A 68 -3.22 4.44 -5.53
CA GLY A 68 -3.95 3.73 -4.48
C GLY A 68 -5.34 3.28 -4.94
N ILE A 69 -6.09 4.18 -5.57
CA ILE A 69 -7.41 3.89 -6.16
C ILE A 69 -7.28 2.90 -7.33
N GLY A 70 -6.25 3.05 -8.17
CA GLY A 70 -5.98 2.10 -9.27
C GLY A 70 -5.80 0.66 -8.76
N ILE A 71 -5.06 0.49 -7.66
CA ILE A 71 -4.88 -0.82 -7.03
C ILE A 71 -6.20 -1.35 -6.46
N LEU A 72 -7.02 -0.51 -5.83
CA LEU A 72 -8.36 -0.93 -5.36
C LEU A 72 -9.25 -1.38 -6.52
N GLY A 73 -9.17 -0.70 -7.67
CA GLY A 73 -9.87 -1.11 -8.89
C GLY A 73 -9.39 -2.47 -9.39
N ILE A 74 -8.07 -2.71 -9.42
CA ILE A 74 -7.50 -4.01 -9.78
C ILE A 74 -7.95 -5.11 -8.80
N MET A 75 -7.94 -4.83 -7.50
CA MET A 75 -8.42 -5.78 -6.48
C MET A 75 -9.89 -6.14 -6.68
N ALA A 76 -10.75 -5.14 -6.91
CA ALA A 76 -12.16 -5.38 -7.18
C ALA A 76 -12.33 -6.25 -8.43
N LEU A 77 -11.61 -5.92 -9.50
CA LEU A 77 -11.63 -6.69 -10.74
C LEU A 77 -11.21 -8.16 -10.50
N ILE A 78 -10.13 -8.41 -9.75
CA ILE A 78 -9.66 -9.77 -9.43
C ILE A 78 -10.68 -10.56 -8.58
N LEU A 79 -11.42 -9.91 -7.68
CA LEU A 79 -12.39 -10.58 -6.81
C LEU A 79 -13.74 -10.87 -7.49
N PHE A 80 -14.07 -10.13 -8.56
CA PHE A 80 -15.35 -10.22 -9.26
C PHE A 80 -15.26 -10.83 -10.67
N LEU A 81 -14.05 -11.19 -11.14
CA LEU A 81 -13.80 -12.01 -12.34
C LEU A 81 -13.56 -13.48 -11.96
#